data_AF-A0A7W6FZS7-F1
#
_entry.id   AF-A0A7W6FZS7-F1
#
_cell.length_a   1.000
_cell.length_b   1.000
_cell.length_c   1.000
_cell.angle_alpha   90.00
_cell.angle_beta   90.00
_cell.angle_gamma   90.00
#
_symmetry.space_group_name_H-M   'P 1'
#
loop_
_entity.id
_entity.type
_entity.pdbx_description
1 polymer ?
#
loop_
_entity_poly.entity_id
_entity_poly.type
_entity_poly.pdbx_seq_one_letter_code
_entity_poly.pdbx_strand_id
1 'polypeptide(L)'
;MRSEGCTFVGDWLRVGITAQQVSIIQQGNIAWISRLLAPALKACDMSWKALMPSRQLEEFSAQLNNPELLRSLTMDSKGTWAAQFDAEDSDCFARLLDTISPNDLVIGFEIPPFIKRQLSIRGMEYVSLHLHPIRFLKDLVFSAYTNSSAIAASLSATSCDPNEISRQASRYSARLARLDPAQGHLPEGIPLLVGQTSADSSLIADGRFMRLHDYREQLDILLDGYDTIAFLKHPLAKWEEGPFDLLLDELGKTILAISGNSYAHIMTPRTLGPVITISSSLGVEAEIFGHDTHFLLADPRDKFATLGLDDDRRVELDHRLFEPALWQQIFARSGESIARRTQSFHLGANYVRGTLQDSSLQGLEGAEAFPAMEKLIIPARGTQDAKVDELAGYLAHALLDDRDAAAVQARDHGIDLTWGPPPLKPGGKWEWNRSLALPELFLTGFHPVEEAGAWSKSPMCSIRIPLDSTESIEVDCEADISLFSGILDLSPALLVKANGKPVAALLQLGAQGAGHKLRWKTQISGLPEYIIQIECSHSARPCDQGIAPDKRDLGFMLHKLSVHGSLAT
;
A
#
# COMPACT_ATOMS: atom_id res chain seq x y z
N MET A 1 -36.65 15.81 16.57
CA MET A 1 -36.10 16.44 17.79
C MET A 1 -34.88 17.24 17.33
N ARG A 2 -34.66 18.47 17.80
CA ARG A 2 -33.43 19.21 17.42
C ARG A 2 -32.25 18.61 18.17
N SER A 3 -31.11 18.47 17.50
CA SER A 3 -29.89 18.02 18.17
C SER A 3 -29.41 19.05 19.19
N GLU A 4 -28.94 18.59 20.36
CA GLU A 4 -28.41 19.45 21.44
C GLU A 4 -26.89 19.61 21.35
N GLY A 5 -26.23 18.74 20.58
CA GLY A 5 -24.80 18.74 20.36
C GLY A 5 -24.37 17.77 19.26
N CYS A 6 -23.06 17.61 19.11
CA CYS A 6 -22.44 16.65 18.21
C CYS A 6 -21.39 15.81 18.95
N THR A 7 -21.36 14.51 18.70
CA THR A 7 -20.26 13.66 19.16
C THR A 7 -19.46 13.14 17.97
N PHE A 8 -18.16 13.40 17.98
CA PHE A 8 -17.23 12.94 16.95
C PHE A 8 -16.66 11.56 17.27
N VAL A 9 -16.76 10.61 16.33
CA VAL A 9 -16.27 9.23 16.47
C VAL A 9 -15.50 8.76 15.25
N GLY A 10 -14.69 7.71 15.38
CA GLY A 10 -13.98 7.07 14.26
C GLY A 10 -13.84 5.57 14.48
N ASP A 11 -12.98 4.92 13.72
CA ASP A 11 -12.66 3.50 13.93
C ASP A 11 -11.86 3.28 15.23
N TRP A 12 -12.52 2.71 16.23
CA TRP A 12 -11.97 2.44 17.56
C TRP A 12 -11.14 1.15 17.64
N LEU A 13 -11.23 0.25 16.65
CA LEU A 13 -10.46 -1.01 16.61
C LEU A 13 -9.19 -0.89 15.76
N ARG A 14 -9.02 0.20 15.01
CA ARG A 14 -7.78 0.53 14.31
C ARG A 14 -6.70 1.01 15.29
N VAL A 15 -6.11 0.06 16.02
CA VAL A 15 -5.17 0.32 17.12
C VAL A 15 -3.86 -0.46 16.99
N GLY A 16 -2.81 0.04 17.63
CA GLY A 16 -1.60 -0.70 17.98
C GLY A 16 -1.50 -0.84 19.49
N ILE A 17 -1.26 -2.04 20.01
CA ILE A 17 -1.18 -2.30 21.45
C ILE A 17 0.26 -2.61 21.84
N THR A 18 0.71 -1.98 22.93
CA THR A 18 1.98 -2.29 23.62
C THR A 18 1.67 -2.71 25.05
N ALA A 19 2.69 -3.10 25.82
CA ALA A 19 2.51 -3.60 27.19
C ALA A 19 1.82 -2.60 28.14
N GLN A 20 1.87 -1.29 27.87
CA GLN A 20 1.25 -0.27 28.73
C GLN A 20 0.33 0.72 27.99
N GLN A 21 0.44 0.82 26.66
CA GLN A 21 -0.25 1.87 25.90
C GLN A 21 -0.95 1.33 24.66
N VAL A 22 -2.04 2.00 24.32
CA VAL A 22 -2.80 1.81 23.08
C VAL A 22 -2.60 3.03 22.19
N SER A 23 -2.09 2.80 20.98
CA SER A 23 -2.02 3.80 19.92
C SER A 23 -3.27 3.72 19.07
N ILE A 24 -4.10 4.77 19.09
CA ILE A 24 -5.36 4.83 18.35
C ILE A 24 -5.14 5.61 17.07
N ILE A 25 -5.15 4.91 15.92
CA ILE A 25 -4.73 5.46 14.64
C ILE A 25 -5.67 6.58 14.17
N GLN A 26 -6.99 6.43 14.35
CA GLN A 26 -7.98 7.42 13.91
C GLN A 26 -8.05 8.69 14.77
N GLN A 27 -7.39 8.76 15.93
CA GLN A 27 -7.54 9.91 16.82
C GLN A 27 -7.06 11.22 16.18
N GLY A 28 -6.02 11.18 15.35
CA GLY A 28 -5.55 12.34 14.58
C GLY A 28 -6.62 12.84 13.61
N ASN A 29 -7.24 11.94 12.85
CA ASN A 29 -8.27 12.25 11.87
C ASN A 29 -9.54 12.83 12.52
N ILE A 30 -9.97 12.28 13.66
CA ILE A 30 -11.11 12.80 14.42
C ILE A 30 -10.82 14.20 14.99
N ALA A 31 -9.63 14.40 15.53
CA ALA A 31 -9.22 15.71 16.02
C ALA A 31 -9.03 16.74 14.89
N TRP A 32 -8.67 16.28 13.69
CA TRP A 32 -8.56 17.10 12.47
C TRP A 32 -9.94 17.53 11.94
N ILE A 33 -10.84 16.58 11.65
CA ILE A 33 -12.14 16.90 11.04
C ILE A 33 -13.01 17.73 11.99
N SER A 34 -12.96 17.46 13.30
CA SER A 34 -13.69 18.24 14.31
C SER A 34 -13.25 19.70 14.36
N ARG A 35 -11.96 20.00 14.13
CA ARG A 35 -11.45 21.37 14.03
C ARG A 35 -11.80 22.06 12.73
N LEU A 36 -11.79 21.34 11.60
CA LEU A 36 -12.24 21.88 10.32
C LEU A 36 -13.73 22.27 10.34
N LEU A 37 -14.56 21.47 11.00
CA LEU A 37 -16.00 21.74 11.10
C LEU A 37 -16.36 22.74 12.21
N ALA A 38 -15.47 22.97 13.19
CA ALA A 38 -15.75 23.81 14.35
C ALA A 38 -16.33 25.21 14.02
N PRO A 39 -15.86 25.97 13.01
CA PRO A 39 -16.46 27.25 12.67
C PRO A 39 -17.94 27.14 12.26
N ALA A 40 -18.28 26.11 11.48
CA ALA A 40 -19.65 25.88 11.02
C ALA A 40 -20.56 25.46 12.18
N LEU A 41 -20.08 24.57 13.06
CA LEU A 41 -20.81 24.10 14.23
C LEU A 41 -21.05 25.23 15.24
N LYS A 42 -20.04 26.08 15.51
CA LYS A 42 -20.19 27.26 16.38
C LYS A 42 -21.26 28.22 15.87
N ALA A 43 -21.31 28.45 14.56
CA ALA A 43 -22.31 29.32 13.95
C ALA A 43 -23.74 28.74 14.00
N CYS A 44 -23.88 27.47 14.34
CA CYS A 44 -25.17 26.81 14.60
C CYS A 44 -25.49 26.70 16.10
N ASP A 45 -24.72 27.35 16.98
CA ASP A 45 -24.81 27.23 18.44
C ASP A 45 -24.70 25.79 18.95
N MET A 46 -23.98 24.93 18.22
CA MET A 46 -23.80 23.53 18.60
C MET A 46 -22.55 23.33 19.45
N SER A 47 -22.72 22.59 20.56
CA SER A 47 -21.59 22.03 21.30
C SER A 47 -21.09 20.76 20.62
N TRP A 48 -19.79 20.46 20.71
CA TRP A 48 -19.27 19.17 20.25
C TRP A 48 -18.16 18.64 21.12
N LYS A 49 -18.01 17.31 21.12
CA LYS A 49 -16.90 16.59 21.77
C LYS A 49 -16.36 15.50 20.85
N ALA A 50 -15.09 15.14 21.02
CA ALA A 50 -14.53 13.95 20.40
C ALA A 50 -14.57 12.79 21.40
N LEU A 51 -15.11 11.65 20.97
CA LEU A 51 -15.20 10.43 21.75
C LEU A 51 -14.29 9.37 21.13
N MET A 52 -13.18 9.11 21.81
CA MET A 52 -12.20 8.07 21.44
C MET A 52 -11.93 7.19 22.66
N PRO A 53 -11.58 5.92 22.48
CA PRO A 53 -11.12 5.07 23.57
C PRO A 53 -9.90 5.65 24.28
N SER A 54 -9.64 5.17 25.50
CA SER A 54 -8.46 5.56 26.26
C SER A 54 -7.19 5.02 25.63
N ARG A 55 -6.09 5.77 25.78
CA ARG A 55 -4.74 5.33 25.42
C ARG A 55 -4.10 4.47 26.52
N GLN A 56 -4.68 4.48 27.72
CA GLN A 56 -4.22 3.63 28.81
C GLN A 56 -4.84 2.24 28.64
N LEU A 57 -4.00 1.21 28.63
CA LEU A 57 -4.43 -0.16 28.34
C LEU A 57 -5.52 -0.66 29.31
N GLU A 58 -5.43 -0.33 30.59
CA GLU A 58 -6.41 -0.73 31.61
C GLU A 58 -7.80 -0.12 31.34
N GLU A 59 -7.85 1.18 31.06
CA GLU A 59 -9.11 1.86 30.75
C GLU A 59 -9.65 1.44 29.39
N PHE A 60 -8.79 1.27 28.38
CA PHE A 60 -9.17 0.73 27.08
C PHE A 60 -9.80 -0.66 27.21
N SER A 61 -9.20 -1.54 28.01
CA SER A 61 -9.72 -2.88 28.32
C SER A 61 -11.11 -2.80 28.95
N ALA A 62 -11.28 -1.92 29.94
CA ALA A 62 -12.57 -1.70 30.60
C ALA A 62 -13.64 -1.15 29.65
N GLN A 63 -13.26 -0.27 28.71
CA GLN A 63 -14.13 0.28 27.68
C GLN A 63 -14.49 -0.78 26.62
N LEU A 64 -13.51 -1.52 26.11
CA LEU A 64 -13.70 -2.61 25.14
C LEU A 64 -14.64 -3.68 25.68
N ASN A 65 -14.53 -3.99 26.99
CA ASN A 65 -15.34 -4.96 27.71
C ASN A 65 -15.32 -6.38 27.10
N ASN A 66 -14.24 -6.74 26.43
CA ASN A 66 -14.06 -8.05 25.82
C ASN A 66 -12.59 -8.51 25.96
N PRO A 67 -12.26 -9.29 27.02
CA PRO A 67 -10.89 -9.73 27.29
C PRO A 67 -10.31 -10.62 26.19
N GLU A 68 -11.13 -11.43 25.53
CA GLU A 68 -10.70 -12.30 24.43
C GLU A 68 -10.29 -11.47 23.22
N LEU A 69 -11.11 -10.47 22.87
CA LEU A 69 -10.79 -9.53 21.80
C LEU A 69 -9.53 -8.71 22.11
N LEU A 70 -9.36 -8.26 23.35
CA LEU A 70 -8.12 -7.57 23.77
C LEU A 70 -6.88 -8.44 23.58
N ARG A 71 -6.97 -9.72 23.96
CA ARG A 71 -5.89 -10.69 23.77
C ARG A 71 -5.58 -10.85 22.28
N SER A 72 -6.59 -10.99 21.43
CA SER A 72 -6.42 -11.08 19.97
C SER A 72 -5.78 -9.81 19.39
N LEU A 73 -6.26 -8.62 19.78
CA LEU A 73 -5.67 -7.33 19.37
C LEU A 73 -4.20 -7.18 19.81
N THR A 74 -3.82 -7.76 20.94
CA THR A 74 -2.44 -7.73 21.44
C THR A 74 -1.53 -8.69 20.65
N MET A 75 -2.05 -9.83 20.20
CA MET A 75 -1.29 -10.80 19.40
C MET A 75 -1.17 -10.39 17.92
N ASP A 76 -2.27 -9.94 17.33
CA ASP A 76 -2.36 -9.50 15.94
C ASP A 76 -3.43 -8.41 15.81
N SER A 77 -3.02 -7.16 15.99
CA SER A 77 -3.95 -6.03 15.95
C SER A 77 -4.57 -5.83 14.57
N LYS A 78 -3.82 -6.10 13.49
CA LYS A 78 -4.28 -5.91 12.11
C LYS A 78 -5.30 -6.98 11.73
N GLY A 79 -4.98 -8.26 11.89
CA GLY A 79 -5.90 -9.34 11.58
C GLY A 79 -7.17 -9.29 12.42
N THR A 80 -7.03 -8.98 13.72
CA THR A 80 -8.18 -8.81 14.62
C THR A 80 -9.05 -7.62 14.23
N TRP A 81 -8.44 -6.48 13.83
CA TRP A 81 -9.19 -5.34 13.31
C TRP A 81 -10.01 -5.71 12.08
N ALA A 82 -9.40 -6.38 11.10
CA ALA A 82 -10.11 -6.83 9.90
C ALA A 82 -11.26 -7.79 10.23
N ALA A 83 -11.04 -8.73 11.16
CA ALA A 83 -12.05 -9.70 11.59
C ALA A 83 -13.26 -9.06 12.27
N GLN A 84 -13.08 -7.90 12.91
CA GLN A 84 -14.14 -7.21 13.66
C GLN A 84 -14.73 -6.01 12.93
N PHE A 85 -14.12 -5.58 11.82
CA PHE A 85 -14.49 -4.37 11.09
C PHE A 85 -15.99 -4.33 10.73
N ASP A 86 -16.51 -5.47 10.28
CA ASP A 86 -17.92 -5.64 9.89
C ASP A 86 -18.64 -6.73 10.71
N ALA A 87 -18.21 -6.98 11.95
CA ALA A 87 -18.90 -7.94 12.81
C ALA A 87 -20.34 -7.47 13.12
N GLU A 88 -21.34 -8.33 12.92
CA GLU A 88 -22.75 -7.99 13.13
C GLU A 88 -23.11 -7.90 14.62
N ASP A 89 -22.66 -8.87 15.41
CA ASP A 89 -23.03 -9.02 16.83
C ASP A 89 -21.99 -8.43 17.82
N SER A 90 -21.14 -7.51 17.36
CA SER A 90 -20.13 -6.90 18.23
C SER A 90 -20.76 -5.87 19.17
N ASP A 91 -20.72 -6.14 20.47
CA ASP A 91 -21.12 -5.23 21.56
C ASP A 91 -19.91 -4.51 22.20
N CYS A 92 -18.73 -4.62 21.57
CA CYS A 92 -17.53 -4.01 22.10
C CYS A 92 -17.69 -2.49 22.18
N PHE A 93 -17.13 -1.88 23.24
CA PHE A 93 -17.31 -0.46 23.53
C PHE A 93 -18.75 0.02 23.80
N ALA A 94 -19.70 -0.88 24.10
CA ALA A 94 -21.08 -0.49 24.46
C ALA A 94 -21.13 0.63 25.53
N ARG A 95 -20.34 0.49 26.61
CA ARG A 95 -20.30 1.51 27.68
C ARG A 95 -19.81 2.88 27.20
N LEU A 96 -18.89 2.90 26.22
CA LEU A 96 -18.37 4.13 25.65
C LEU A 96 -19.44 4.79 24.78
N LEU A 97 -20.14 4.01 23.94
CA LEU A 97 -21.28 4.49 23.14
C LEU A 97 -22.41 5.04 24.01
N ASP A 98 -22.67 4.43 25.17
CA ASP A 98 -23.72 4.88 26.08
C ASP A 98 -23.39 6.24 26.74
N THR A 99 -22.18 6.77 26.56
CA THR A 99 -21.81 8.15 26.97
C THR A 99 -22.17 9.22 25.94
N ILE A 100 -22.61 8.81 24.74
CA ILE A 100 -23.13 9.71 23.71
C ILE A 100 -24.55 10.11 24.12
N SER A 101 -24.84 11.42 24.10
CA SER A 101 -26.20 11.88 24.39
C SER A 101 -27.15 11.36 23.31
N PRO A 102 -28.34 10.81 23.64
CA PRO A 102 -29.34 10.41 22.65
C PRO A 102 -29.79 11.56 21.72
N ASN A 103 -29.58 12.82 22.14
CA ASN A 103 -29.91 14.01 21.35
C ASN A 103 -28.73 14.52 20.51
N ASP A 104 -27.55 13.91 20.59
CA ASP A 104 -26.41 14.29 19.76
C ASP A 104 -26.57 13.74 18.34
N LEU A 105 -26.15 14.53 17.34
CA LEU A 105 -25.80 13.97 16.05
C LEU A 105 -24.40 13.36 16.14
N VAL A 106 -24.24 12.11 15.72
CA VAL A 106 -22.90 11.51 15.63
C VAL A 106 -22.27 11.91 14.29
N ILE A 107 -21.09 12.51 14.33
CA ILE A 107 -20.32 12.83 13.12
C ILE A 107 -19.06 12.00 13.18
N GLY A 108 -18.68 11.30 12.12
CA GLY A 108 -17.46 10.51 12.17
C GLY A 108 -16.65 10.53 10.90
N PHE A 109 -15.42 10.08 11.03
CA PHE A 109 -14.50 9.88 9.92
C PHE A 109 -14.23 8.38 9.79
N GLU A 110 -14.61 7.80 8.66
CA GLU A 110 -14.51 6.35 8.38
C GLU A 110 -15.13 5.51 9.51
N ILE A 111 -16.39 5.78 9.89
CA ILE A 111 -17.08 5.00 10.92
C ILE A 111 -17.20 3.54 10.42
N PRO A 112 -16.65 2.55 11.14
CA PRO A 112 -16.73 1.16 10.70
C PRO A 112 -18.17 0.62 10.82
N PRO A 113 -18.56 -0.35 9.98
CA PRO A 113 -19.91 -0.91 9.97
C PRO A 113 -20.45 -1.36 11.33
N PHE A 114 -19.62 -1.98 12.18
CA PHE A 114 -20.07 -2.43 13.50
C PHE A 114 -20.49 -1.26 14.40
N ILE A 115 -19.77 -0.13 14.38
CA ILE A 115 -20.14 1.07 15.14
C ILE A 115 -21.43 1.66 14.57
N LYS A 116 -21.59 1.72 13.25
CA LYS A 116 -22.84 2.22 12.63
C LYS A 116 -24.05 1.40 13.06
N ARG A 117 -23.94 0.06 13.09
CA ARG A 117 -25.01 -0.82 13.60
C ARG A 117 -25.32 -0.53 15.06
N GLN A 118 -24.30 -0.38 15.91
CA GLN A 118 -24.48 -0.06 17.32
C GLN A 118 -25.13 1.32 17.58
N LEU A 119 -24.83 2.32 16.74
CA LEU A 119 -25.50 3.62 16.74
C LEU A 119 -26.97 3.49 16.33
N SER A 120 -27.24 2.73 15.27
CA SER A 120 -28.59 2.49 14.76
C SER A 120 -29.49 1.78 15.79
N ILE A 121 -28.97 0.75 16.47
CA ILE A 121 -29.69 0.03 17.54
C ILE A 121 -30.07 0.99 18.69
N ARG A 122 -29.24 2.01 18.95
CA ARG A 122 -29.49 3.05 19.97
C ARG A 122 -30.40 4.18 19.45
N GLY A 123 -30.89 4.10 18.22
CA GLY A 123 -31.69 5.14 17.59
C GLY A 123 -30.90 6.43 17.30
N MET A 124 -29.56 6.36 17.27
CA MET A 124 -28.71 7.52 17.01
C MET A 124 -28.56 7.70 15.50
N GLU A 125 -28.74 8.94 15.05
CA GLU A 125 -28.45 9.35 13.67
C GLU A 125 -26.97 9.69 13.55
N TYR A 126 -26.36 9.38 12.41
CA TYR A 126 -24.96 9.72 12.14
C TYR A 126 -24.71 10.32 10.76
N VAL A 127 -23.58 11.01 10.61
CA VAL A 127 -22.94 11.36 9.35
C VAL A 127 -21.53 10.78 9.34
N SER A 128 -21.31 9.76 8.53
CA SER A 128 -20.01 9.12 8.33
C SER A 128 -19.31 9.73 7.12
N LEU A 129 -18.35 10.62 7.38
CA LEU A 129 -17.51 11.24 6.37
C LEU A 129 -16.33 10.34 6.05
N HIS A 130 -15.90 10.36 4.80
CA HIS A 130 -14.59 9.85 4.40
C HIS A 130 -14.09 10.69 3.24
N LEU A 131 -12.80 10.63 3.02
CA LEU A 131 -12.17 11.32 1.91
C LEU A 131 -12.61 10.62 0.60
N HIS A 132 -13.23 11.34 -0.35
CA HIS A 132 -13.75 10.78 -1.62
C HIS A 132 -12.61 10.31 -2.55
N PRO A 133 -12.71 9.20 -3.31
CA PRO A 133 -11.59 8.66 -4.08
C PRO A 133 -10.95 9.63 -5.11
N ILE A 134 -11.69 10.63 -5.60
CA ILE A 134 -11.15 11.65 -6.50
C ILE A 134 -10.32 12.67 -5.70
N ARG A 135 -9.01 12.67 -5.93
CA ARG A 135 -7.98 13.48 -5.25
C ARG A 135 -7.34 14.52 -6.14
N PHE A 136 -7.50 14.49 -7.46
CA PHE A 136 -6.86 15.49 -8.33
C PHE A 136 -7.60 16.84 -8.44
N LEU A 137 -8.76 17.01 -7.79
CA LEU A 137 -9.49 18.28 -7.82
C LEU A 137 -8.70 19.39 -7.10
N LYS A 138 -9.14 20.65 -7.28
CA LYS A 138 -8.52 21.82 -6.63
C LYS A 138 -8.40 21.69 -5.11
N ASP A 139 -9.24 20.86 -4.51
CA ASP A 139 -9.13 20.45 -3.12
C ASP A 139 -9.75 19.06 -2.92
N LEU A 140 -9.67 18.54 -1.70
CA LEU A 140 -10.29 17.27 -1.34
C LEU A 140 -11.80 17.43 -1.19
N VAL A 141 -12.54 16.49 -1.78
CA VAL A 141 -13.97 16.31 -1.55
C VAL A 141 -14.20 15.14 -0.61
N PHE A 142 -15.29 15.21 0.15
CA PHE A 142 -15.68 14.15 1.07
C PHE A 142 -16.82 13.35 0.48
N SER A 143 -16.84 12.06 0.74
CA SER A 143 -18.04 11.25 0.64
C SER A 143 -18.75 11.24 1.99
N ALA A 144 -20.08 11.15 1.99
CA ALA A 144 -20.85 11.05 3.22
C ALA A 144 -21.92 9.97 3.15
N TYR A 145 -22.02 9.19 4.23
CA TYR A 145 -23.08 8.20 4.47
C TYR A 145 -23.84 8.53 5.76
N THR A 146 -25.12 8.16 5.82
CA THR A 146 -25.98 8.39 6.99
C THR A 146 -27.09 7.35 7.01
N ASN A 147 -27.58 7.00 8.22
CA ASN A 147 -28.79 6.20 8.41
C ASN A 147 -30.09 7.04 8.42
N SER A 148 -30.01 8.36 8.18
CA SER A 148 -31.16 9.26 8.21
C SER A 148 -31.48 9.82 6.83
N SER A 149 -32.65 9.47 6.30
CA SER A 149 -33.09 9.92 4.97
C SER A 149 -33.25 11.45 4.87
N ALA A 150 -33.63 12.10 5.98
CA ALA A 150 -33.74 13.56 6.06
C ALA A 150 -32.36 14.22 5.97
N ILE A 151 -31.36 13.68 6.69
CA ILE A 151 -29.97 14.16 6.61
C ILE A 151 -29.42 13.92 5.21
N ALA A 152 -29.63 12.72 4.65
CA ALA A 152 -29.17 12.41 3.30
C ALA A 152 -29.78 13.35 2.25
N ALA A 153 -31.03 13.83 2.42
CA ALA A 153 -31.61 14.84 1.54
C ALA A 153 -30.88 16.18 1.61
N SER A 154 -30.56 16.65 2.82
CA SER A 154 -29.75 17.86 3.00
C SER A 154 -28.34 17.70 2.41
N LEU A 155 -27.72 16.55 2.60
CA LEU A 155 -26.40 16.23 2.05
C LEU A 155 -26.42 16.23 0.51
N SER A 156 -27.36 15.50 -0.12
CA SER A 156 -27.47 15.43 -1.59
C SER A 156 -27.71 16.80 -2.24
N ALA A 157 -28.46 17.68 -1.59
CA ALA A 157 -28.66 19.05 -2.08
C ALA A 157 -27.37 19.87 -2.14
N THR A 158 -26.35 19.47 -1.37
CA THR A 158 -25.02 20.10 -1.34
C THR A 158 -23.95 19.34 -2.11
N SER A 159 -24.34 18.37 -2.95
CA SER A 159 -23.38 17.61 -3.73
C SER A 159 -22.54 18.51 -4.65
N CYS A 160 -21.25 18.19 -4.80
CA CYS A 160 -20.26 18.83 -5.66
C CYS A 160 -20.84 19.13 -7.05
N ASP A 161 -20.42 20.23 -7.69
CA ASP A 161 -20.84 20.53 -9.06
C ASP A 161 -20.37 19.37 -9.96
N PRO A 162 -21.29 18.62 -10.61
CA PRO A 162 -20.92 17.47 -11.42
C PRO A 162 -19.96 17.84 -12.56
N ASN A 163 -19.97 19.10 -13.00
CA ASN A 163 -19.06 19.56 -14.05
C ASN A 163 -17.65 19.88 -13.53
N GLU A 164 -17.42 19.99 -12.22
CA GLU A 164 -16.11 20.33 -11.69
C GLU A 164 -15.08 19.23 -11.96
N ILE A 165 -15.49 17.97 -11.82
CA ILE A 165 -14.64 16.81 -12.13
C ILE A 165 -14.22 16.84 -13.60
N SER A 166 -15.17 16.95 -14.52
CA SER A 166 -14.89 16.98 -15.97
C SER A 166 -14.03 18.18 -16.37
N ARG A 167 -14.23 19.36 -15.76
CA ARG A 167 -13.40 20.54 -16.00
C ARG A 167 -11.96 20.34 -15.53
N GLN A 168 -11.75 19.79 -14.34
CA GLN A 168 -10.39 19.51 -13.86
C GLN A 168 -9.72 18.40 -14.67
N ALA A 169 -10.43 17.32 -15.00
CA ALA A 169 -9.91 16.24 -15.84
C ALA A 169 -9.44 16.79 -17.19
N SER A 170 -10.30 17.55 -17.88
CA SER A 170 -9.96 18.20 -19.16
C SER A 170 -8.73 19.11 -19.06
N ARG A 171 -8.62 19.87 -17.96
CA ARG A 171 -7.48 20.76 -17.71
C ARG A 171 -6.18 19.97 -17.53
N TYR A 172 -6.18 18.90 -16.74
CA TYR A 172 -4.99 18.07 -16.54
C TYR A 172 -4.63 17.28 -17.79
N SER A 173 -5.60 16.72 -18.51
CA SER A 173 -5.37 16.06 -19.80
C SER A 173 -4.73 17.02 -20.81
N ALA A 174 -5.24 18.25 -20.94
CA ALA A 174 -4.67 19.25 -21.84
C ALA A 174 -3.24 19.65 -21.44
N ARG A 175 -2.98 19.77 -20.13
CA ARG A 175 -1.65 20.05 -19.61
C ARG A 175 -0.68 18.91 -19.91
N LEU A 176 -1.05 17.67 -19.64
CA LEU A 176 -0.19 16.51 -19.83
C LEU A 176 0.03 16.16 -21.29
N ALA A 177 -0.95 16.39 -22.16
CA ALA A 177 -0.77 16.31 -23.60
C ALA A 177 0.28 17.32 -24.11
N ARG A 178 0.43 18.48 -23.45
CA ARG A 178 1.46 19.48 -23.77
C ARG A 178 2.82 19.19 -23.13
N LEU A 179 2.83 18.74 -21.87
CA LEU A 179 4.06 18.44 -21.15
C LEU A 179 4.72 17.14 -21.65
N ASP A 180 3.90 16.15 -22.00
CA ASP A 180 4.29 14.79 -22.38
C ASP A 180 5.45 14.23 -21.54
N PRO A 181 5.28 14.10 -20.21
CA PRO A 181 6.37 13.70 -19.33
C PRO A 181 6.84 12.29 -19.69
N ALA A 182 8.12 12.14 -20.05
CA ALA A 182 8.73 10.84 -20.38
C ALA A 182 8.60 9.83 -19.22
N GLN A 183 8.57 10.31 -17.97
CA GLN A 183 8.28 9.48 -16.79
C GLN A 183 6.95 8.73 -16.95
N GLY A 184 5.92 9.37 -17.52
CA GLY A 184 4.61 8.77 -17.75
C GLY A 184 4.55 7.74 -18.87
N HIS A 185 5.59 7.63 -19.71
CA HIS A 185 5.57 6.73 -20.88
C HIS A 185 5.67 5.26 -20.47
N LEU A 186 4.75 4.47 -21.00
CA LEU A 186 4.68 3.01 -20.87
C LEU A 186 4.36 2.41 -22.25
N PRO A 187 4.77 1.17 -22.54
CA PRO A 187 4.41 0.50 -23.79
C PRO A 187 2.91 0.57 -24.07
N GLU A 188 2.54 0.80 -25.33
CA GLU A 188 1.13 0.97 -25.71
C GLU A 188 0.32 -0.29 -25.39
N GLY A 189 -0.87 -0.10 -24.82
CA GLY A 189 -1.77 -1.21 -24.48
C GLY A 189 -1.32 -2.06 -23.28
N ILE A 190 -0.23 -1.72 -22.58
CA ILE A 190 0.21 -2.48 -21.41
C ILE A 190 -0.82 -2.39 -20.26
N PRO A 191 -1.17 -3.51 -19.60
CA PRO A 191 -1.99 -3.49 -18.40
C PRO A 191 -1.27 -2.76 -17.26
N LEU A 192 -2.03 -2.02 -16.46
CA LEU A 192 -1.51 -1.30 -15.29
C LEU A 192 -2.15 -1.84 -14.01
N LEU A 193 -1.38 -2.57 -13.21
CA LEU A 193 -1.80 -3.04 -11.90
C LEU A 193 -1.42 -2.03 -10.82
N VAL A 194 -2.40 -1.53 -10.09
CA VAL A 194 -2.22 -0.50 -9.05
C VAL A 194 -2.06 -1.15 -7.67
N GLY A 195 -0.91 -0.95 -7.05
CA GLY A 195 -0.62 -1.37 -5.69
C GLY A 195 -1.34 -0.55 -4.62
N GLN A 196 -1.54 -1.15 -3.45
CA GLN A 196 -2.13 -0.55 -2.25
C GLN A 196 -1.30 -0.93 -1.02
N THR A 197 -1.47 -0.23 0.09
CA THR A 197 -0.82 -0.63 1.35
C THR A 197 -1.42 -1.95 1.88
N SER A 198 -0.64 -2.76 2.58
CA SER A 198 -1.10 -4.03 3.12
C SER A 198 -2.20 -3.94 4.20
N ALA A 199 -2.45 -2.77 4.79
CA ALA A 199 -3.39 -2.60 5.90
C ALA A 199 -4.25 -1.35 5.73
N ASP A 200 -5.24 -1.44 4.84
CA ASP A 200 -6.20 -0.40 4.53
C ASP A 200 -7.64 -0.92 4.72
N SER A 201 -8.55 -0.10 5.24
CA SER A 201 -9.95 -0.48 5.44
C SER A 201 -10.67 -0.78 4.12
N SER A 202 -10.25 -0.15 3.03
CA SER A 202 -10.76 -0.43 1.69
C SER A 202 -10.45 -1.84 1.20
N LEU A 203 -9.50 -2.53 1.82
CA LEU A 203 -9.13 -3.92 1.52
C LEU A 203 -9.82 -4.94 2.42
N ILE A 204 -10.53 -4.52 3.47
CA ILE A 204 -11.14 -5.46 4.42
C ILE A 204 -12.39 -6.08 3.81
N ALA A 205 -12.42 -7.39 3.64
CA ALA A 205 -13.60 -8.16 3.27
C ALA A 205 -13.54 -9.52 3.96
N ASP A 206 -14.70 -10.10 4.28
CA ASP A 206 -14.81 -11.42 4.92
C ASP A 206 -13.89 -11.59 6.15
N GLY A 207 -13.79 -10.53 6.96
CA GLY A 207 -13.01 -10.53 8.19
C GLY A 207 -11.48 -10.52 8.01
N ARG A 208 -10.96 -10.23 6.81
CA ARG A 208 -9.52 -10.21 6.52
C ARG A 208 -9.15 -9.12 5.53
N PHE A 209 -7.85 -8.83 5.40
CA PHE A 209 -7.38 -7.98 4.31
C PHE A 209 -7.22 -8.81 3.05
N MET A 210 -7.90 -8.37 1.99
CA MET A 210 -7.74 -8.96 0.67
C MET A 210 -6.37 -8.63 0.08
N ARG A 211 -5.86 -9.55 -0.74
CA ARG A 211 -4.59 -9.53 -1.44
C ARG A 211 -4.83 -9.87 -2.90
N LEU A 212 -3.87 -9.53 -3.77
CA LEU A 212 -3.97 -9.88 -5.18
C LEU A 212 -4.02 -11.40 -5.40
N HIS A 213 -3.36 -12.19 -4.55
CA HIS A 213 -3.46 -13.67 -4.57
C HIS A 213 -4.91 -14.17 -4.39
N ASP A 214 -5.77 -13.44 -3.67
CA ASP A 214 -7.17 -13.83 -3.51
C ASP A 214 -7.97 -13.75 -4.82
N TYR A 215 -7.43 -13.05 -5.82
CA TYR A 215 -8.05 -12.79 -7.11
C TYR A 215 -7.24 -13.39 -8.26
N ARG A 216 -6.41 -14.41 -7.98
CA ARG A 216 -5.53 -15.05 -8.96
C ARG A 216 -6.26 -15.45 -10.24
N GLU A 217 -7.42 -16.08 -10.14
CA GLU A 217 -8.22 -16.51 -11.31
C GLU A 217 -8.72 -15.32 -12.14
N GLN A 218 -9.19 -14.26 -11.49
CA GLN A 218 -9.66 -13.06 -12.18
C GLN A 218 -8.52 -12.32 -12.87
N LEU A 219 -7.35 -12.26 -12.22
CA LEU A 219 -6.14 -11.69 -12.80
C LEU A 219 -5.66 -12.48 -14.01
N ASP A 220 -5.70 -13.81 -13.96
CA ASP A 220 -5.36 -14.68 -15.10
C ASP A 220 -6.23 -14.37 -16.32
N ILE A 221 -7.54 -14.18 -16.11
CA ILE A 221 -8.50 -13.81 -17.17
C ILE A 221 -8.21 -12.39 -17.71
N LEU A 222 -8.04 -11.40 -16.82
CA LEU A 222 -7.83 -10.00 -17.22
C LEU A 222 -6.47 -9.77 -17.88
N LEU A 223 -5.49 -10.60 -17.58
CA LEU A 223 -4.12 -10.52 -18.11
C LEU A 223 -3.85 -11.57 -19.20
N ASP A 224 -4.88 -12.24 -19.70
CA ASP A 224 -4.75 -13.17 -20.82
C ASP A 224 -4.24 -12.42 -22.08
N GLY A 225 -3.32 -13.04 -22.80
CA GLY A 225 -2.69 -12.44 -23.99
C GLY A 225 -1.66 -11.33 -23.71
N TYR A 226 -1.38 -10.99 -22.45
CA TYR A 226 -0.33 -10.04 -22.08
C TYR A 226 0.90 -10.74 -21.50
N ASP A 227 2.08 -10.44 -22.04
CA ASP A 227 3.34 -11.05 -21.56
C ASP A 227 4.07 -10.13 -20.56
N THR A 228 3.71 -8.85 -20.57
CA THR A 228 4.31 -7.79 -19.76
C THR A 228 3.23 -6.94 -19.14
N ILE A 229 3.40 -6.56 -17.88
CA ILE A 229 2.48 -5.70 -17.12
C ILE A 229 3.25 -4.61 -16.40
N ALA A 230 2.61 -3.45 -16.21
CA ALA A 230 3.13 -2.41 -15.34
C ALA A 230 2.54 -2.60 -13.93
N PHE A 231 3.38 -2.60 -12.90
CA PHE A 231 2.96 -2.61 -11.51
C PHE A 231 3.34 -1.28 -10.84
N LEU A 232 2.34 -0.48 -10.49
CA LEU A 232 2.54 0.82 -9.86
C LEU A 232 2.48 0.69 -8.34
N LYS A 233 3.62 0.88 -7.68
CA LYS A 233 3.74 0.79 -6.23
C LYS A 233 2.99 1.94 -5.55
N HIS A 234 2.29 1.62 -4.46
CA HIS A 234 1.76 2.65 -3.58
C HIS A 234 2.92 3.45 -2.92
N PRO A 235 2.84 4.79 -2.78
CA PRO A 235 3.92 5.59 -2.22
C PRO A 235 4.39 5.13 -0.83
N LEU A 236 3.43 4.75 0.02
CA LEU A 236 3.67 4.25 1.38
C LEU A 236 3.93 2.74 1.47
N ALA A 237 3.78 1.99 0.38
CA ALA A 237 4.08 0.55 0.38
C ALA A 237 5.56 0.32 0.12
N LYS A 238 6.04 -0.82 0.62
CA LYS A 238 7.36 -1.33 0.30
C LYS A 238 7.28 -2.32 -0.85
N TRP A 239 8.39 -2.49 -1.56
CA TRP A 239 8.49 -3.47 -2.63
C TRP A 239 8.30 -4.91 -2.16
N GLU A 240 8.76 -5.25 -0.95
CA GLU A 240 8.53 -6.57 -0.32
C GLU A 240 7.04 -6.94 -0.14
N GLU A 241 6.12 -5.96 -0.23
CA GLU A 241 4.67 -6.18 -0.16
C GLU A 241 4.03 -6.34 -1.56
N GLY A 242 4.83 -6.25 -2.63
CA GLY A 242 4.38 -6.37 -4.01
C GLY A 242 3.97 -7.80 -4.38
N PRO A 243 3.08 -7.97 -5.38
CA PRO A 243 2.54 -9.28 -5.79
C PRO A 243 3.50 -10.04 -6.73
N PHE A 244 4.81 -9.87 -6.56
CA PHE A 244 5.79 -10.33 -7.55
C PHE A 244 5.78 -11.85 -7.76
N ASP A 245 5.57 -12.62 -6.70
CA ASP A 245 5.50 -14.09 -6.78
C ASP A 245 4.30 -14.55 -7.62
N LEU A 246 3.12 -13.98 -7.37
CA LEU A 246 1.92 -14.21 -8.18
C LEU A 246 2.17 -13.87 -9.66
N LEU A 247 2.74 -12.70 -9.92
CA LEU A 247 2.87 -12.18 -11.27
C LEU A 247 3.97 -12.90 -12.08
N LEU A 248 5.15 -13.13 -11.48
CA LEU A 248 6.29 -13.76 -12.14
C LEU A 248 6.13 -15.28 -12.22
N ASP A 249 5.79 -15.92 -11.09
CA ASP A 249 5.90 -17.36 -10.96
C ASP A 249 4.60 -18.08 -11.30
N GLU A 250 3.45 -17.53 -10.91
CA GLU A 250 2.14 -18.15 -11.17
C GLU A 250 1.50 -17.72 -12.49
N LEU A 251 1.65 -16.45 -12.87
CA LEU A 251 1.06 -15.87 -14.09
C LEU A 251 2.08 -15.68 -15.23
N GLY A 252 3.38 -15.86 -14.97
CA GLY A 252 4.42 -15.82 -16.00
C GLY A 252 4.61 -14.45 -16.67
N LYS A 253 4.31 -13.35 -15.98
CA LYS A 253 4.31 -11.99 -16.53
C LYS A 253 5.61 -11.27 -16.23
N THR A 254 6.26 -10.70 -17.24
CA THR A 254 7.33 -9.73 -17.01
C THR A 254 6.75 -8.46 -16.40
N ILE A 255 7.43 -7.89 -15.40
CA ILE A 255 6.89 -6.77 -14.64
C ILE A 255 7.72 -5.52 -14.89
N LEU A 256 7.04 -4.44 -15.26
CA LEU A 256 7.57 -3.08 -15.18
C LEU A 256 7.12 -2.50 -13.84
N ALA A 257 7.95 -2.68 -12.81
CA ALA A 257 7.72 -2.14 -11.48
C ALA A 257 8.01 -0.64 -11.47
N ILE A 258 7.05 0.17 -11.04
CA ILE A 258 7.12 1.64 -11.10
C ILE A 258 6.88 2.24 -9.72
N SER A 259 7.74 3.18 -9.33
CA SER A 259 7.56 4.01 -8.14
C SER A 259 7.78 5.48 -8.48
N GLY A 260 6.73 6.28 -8.31
CA GLY A 260 6.73 7.70 -8.69
C GLY A 260 5.33 8.29 -8.67
N ASN A 261 5.15 9.45 -9.31
CA ASN A 261 3.84 10.09 -9.41
C ASN A 261 2.91 9.29 -10.34
N SER A 262 1.86 8.69 -9.76
CA SER A 262 0.87 7.87 -10.45
C SER A 262 0.12 8.59 -11.57
N TYR A 263 -0.11 9.90 -11.42
CA TYR A 263 -0.87 10.68 -12.37
C TYR A 263 -0.16 10.84 -13.72
N ALA A 264 1.16 10.71 -13.75
CA ALA A 264 1.89 10.68 -15.02
C ALA A 264 1.42 9.53 -15.94
N HIS A 265 0.89 8.44 -15.37
CA HIS A 265 0.42 7.26 -16.10
C HIS A 265 -1.08 7.26 -16.37
N ILE A 266 -1.92 7.66 -15.40
CA ILE A 266 -3.38 7.56 -15.54
C ILE A 266 -4.03 8.82 -16.12
N MET A 267 -3.29 9.91 -16.28
CA MET A 267 -3.81 11.16 -16.87
C MET A 267 -3.18 11.48 -18.23
N THR A 268 -2.30 10.60 -18.72
CA THR A 268 -1.70 10.75 -20.06
C THR A 268 -2.75 10.38 -21.12
N PRO A 269 -2.74 11.04 -22.30
CA PRO A 269 -3.65 10.68 -23.40
C PRO A 269 -3.33 9.33 -24.05
N ARG A 270 -2.29 8.61 -23.59
CA ARG A 270 -1.87 7.33 -24.15
C ARG A 270 -2.81 6.21 -23.74
N THR A 271 -3.04 5.29 -24.67
CA THR A 271 -3.87 4.11 -24.44
C THR A 271 -3.11 3.10 -23.60
N LEU A 272 -3.56 2.90 -22.36
CA LEU A 272 -3.17 1.76 -21.52
C LEU A 272 -4.04 0.55 -21.89
N GLY A 273 -3.57 -0.64 -21.51
CA GLY A 273 -4.45 -1.79 -21.36
C GLY A 273 -5.40 -1.62 -20.15
N PRO A 274 -5.98 -2.71 -19.62
CA PRO A 274 -6.82 -2.60 -18.44
C PRO A 274 -6.03 -2.07 -17.24
N VAL A 275 -6.62 -1.11 -16.53
CA VAL A 275 -6.16 -0.63 -15.22
C VAL A 275 -6.83 -1.48 -14.15
N ILE A 276 -6.04 -2.26 -13.41
CA ILE A 276 -6.55 -3.25 -12.47
C ILE A 276 -6.16 -2.84 -11.05
N THR A 277 -7.09 -2.93 -10.11
CA THR A 277 -6.82 -2.68 -8.68
C THR A 277 -7.74 -3.50 -7.80
N ILE A 278 -7.36 -3.75 -6.54
CA ILE A 278 -8.30 -4.39 -5.60
C ILE A 278 -9.44 -3.43 -5.29
N SER A 279 -9.09 -2.22 -4.82
CA SER A 279 -10.04 -1.17 -4.44
C SER A 279 -9.37 0.21 -4.33
N SER A 280 -8.31 0.48 -5.10
CA SER A 280 -7.59 1.76 -5.01
C SER A 280 -8.42 2.91 -5.56
N SER A 281 -8.36 4.06 -4.88
CA SER A 281 -8.98 5.29 -5.38
C SER A 281 -8.44 5.73 -6.74
N LEU A 282 -7.19 5.37 -7.05
CA LEU A 282 -6.56 5.68 -8.34
C LEU A 282 -7.30 5.03 -9.52
N GLY A 283 -7.99 3.89 -9.30
CA GLY A 283 -8.84 3.27 -10.33
C GLY A 283 -10.00 4.18 -10.72
N VAL A 284 -10.69 4.79 -9.75
CA VAL A 284 -11.79 5.74 -10.02
C VAL A 284 -11.28 6.95 -10.80
N GLU A 285 -10.07 7.41 -10.49
CA GLU A 285 -9.44 8.50 -11.24
C GLU A 285 -9.10 8.06 -12.67
N ALA A 286 -8.55 6.85 -12.87
CA ALA A 286 -8.28 6.31 -14.19
C ALA A 286 -9.54 6.19 -15.07
N GLU A 287 -10.68 5.76 -14.50
CA GLU A 287 -11.98 5.76 -15.20
C GLU A 287 -12.34 7.16 -15.72
N ILE A 288 -12.14 8.21 -14.92
CA ILE A 288 -12.46 9.60 -15.28
C ILE A 288 -11.59 10.09 -16.45
N PHE A 289 -10.35 9.59 -16.54
CA PHE A 289 -9.46 9.86 -17.67
C PHE A 289 -9.69 8.92 -18.87
N GLY A 290 -10.70 8.05 -18.80
CA GLY A 290 -11.16 7.23 -19.93
C GLY A 290 -10.49 5.87 -20.06
N HIS A 291 -9.77 5.42 -19.03
CA HIS A 291 -9.16 4.09 -19.04
C HIS A 291 -10.17 2.99 -18.66
N ASP A 292 -10.08 1.84 -19.35
CA ASP A 292 -10.79 0.63 -18.94
C ASP A 292 -10.27 0.16 -17.58
N THR A 293 -11.13 0.15 -16.57
CA THR A 293 -10.73 -0.04 -15.17
C THR A 293 -11.51 -1.17 -14.52
N HIS A 294 -10.80 -2.04 -13.80
CA HIS A 294 -11.35 -3.22 -13.14
C HIS A 294 -11.03 -3.20 -11.64
N PHE A 295 -12.08 -3.23 -10.81
CA PHE A 295 -11.96 -3.39 -9.35
C PHE A 295 -12.20 -4.85 -8.97
N LEU A 296 -11.21 -5.50 -8.39
CA LEU A 296 -11.28 -6.94 -8.05
C LEU A 296 -12.17 -7.21 -6.82
N LEU A 297 -12.17 -6.28 -5.84
CA LEU A 297 -12.99 -6.41 -4.63
C LEU A 297 -14.30 -5.61 -4.75
N ALA A 298 -14.18 -4.29 -4.83
CA ALA A 298 -15.31 -3.37 -4.84
C ALA A 298 -14.88 -2.00 -5.35
N ASP A 299 -15.83 -1.27 -5.90
CA ASP A 299 -15.68 0.15 -6.20
C ASP A 299 -15.43 0.93 -4.89
N PRO A 300 -14.30 1.65 -4.75
CA PRO A 300 -14.00 2.39 -3.53
C PRO A 300 -14.97 3.53 -3.23
N ARG A 301 -15.81 3.95 -4.21
CA ARG A 301 -16.91 4.88 -3.96
C ARG A 301 -17.94 4.28 -3.00
N ASP A 302 -18.18 2.97 -3.06
CA ASP A 302 -19.18 2.27 -2.24
C ASP A 302 -18.62 1.63 -0.98
N LYS A 303 -17.29 1.50 -0.88
CA LYS A 303 -16.65 0.62 0.10
C LYS A 303 -16.97 0.94 1.57
N PHE A 304 -17.30 2.19 1.85
CA PHE A 304 -17.63 2.66 3.21
C PHE A 304 -19.14 2.70 3.49
N ALA A 305 -19.98 2.29 2.55
CA ALA A 305 -21.41 2.10 2.78
C ALA A 305 -21.65 0.81 3.58
N THR A 306 -22.62 0.82 4.48
CA THR A 306 -23.12 -0.36 5.18
C THR A 306 -24.49 -0.70 4.63
N LEU A 307 -24.53 -1.74 3.78
CA LEU A 307 -25.74 -2.15 3.07
C LEU A 307 -26.88 -2.44 4.04
N GLY A 308 -28.08 -1.98 3.67
CA GLY A 308 -29.29 -2.12 4.50
C GLY A 308 -29.35 -1.18 5.72
N LEU A 309 -28.31 -0.40 5.97
CA LEU A 309 -28.27 0.57 7.07
C LEU A 309 -28.10 2.01 6.60
N ASP A 310 -27.13 2.26 5.72
CA ASP A 310 -26.92 3.58 5.13
C ASP A 310 -27.97 3.86 4.04
N ASP A 311 -28.32 5.15 3.91
CA ASP A 311 -29.03 5.67 2.75
C ASP A 311 -28.18 5.48 1.48
N ASP A 312 -28.81 5.05 0.39
CA ASP A 312 -28.16 4.60 -0.85
C ASP A 312 -27.62 5.75 -1.71
N ARG A 313 -27.94 7.00 -1.36
CA ARG A 313 -27.47 8.17 -2.09
C ARG A 313 -25.97 8.39 -1.85
N ARG A 314 -25.18 8.22 -2.91
CA ARG A 314 -23.79 8.67 -2.95
C ARG A 314 -23.75 10.19 -2.93
N VAL A 315 -23.17 10.77 -1.88
CA VAL A 315 -23.02 12.22 -1.75
C VAL A 315 -21.56 12.63 -1.76
N GLU A 316 -21.21 13.53 -2.67
CA GLU A 316 -19.90 14.15 -2.78
C GLU A 316 -19.96 15.58 -2.22
N LEU A 317 -19.32 15.84 -1.09
CA LEU A 317 -19.35 17.13 -0.41
C LEU A 317 -18.08 17.94 -0.72
N ASP A 318 -18.28 19.14 -1.25
CA ASP A 318 -17.23 20.14 -1.46
C ASP A 318 -17.10 21.08 -0.26
N HIS A 319 -16.61 22.30 -0.46
CA HIS A 319 -16.40 23.27 0.63
C HIS A 319 -17.68 23.69 1.36
N ARG A 320 -18.86 23.39 0.81
CA ARG A 320 -20.13 23.57 1.52
C ARG A 320 -20.23 22.75 2.79
N LEU A 321 -19.44 21.68 2.93
CA LEU A 321 -19.28 20.94 4.18
C LEU A 321 -18.87 21.85 5.36
N PHE A 322 -18.14 22.94 5.09
CA PHE A 322 -17.65 23.87 6.10
C PHE A 322 -18.56 25.10 6.27
N GLU A 323 -19.73 25.12 5.61
CA GLU A 323 -20.66 26.23 5.71
C GLU A 323 -21.72 25.99 6.80
N PRO A 324 -22.03 26.99 7.66
CA PRO A 324 -23.08 26.88 8.66
C PRO A 324 -24.45 26.51 8.06
N ALA A 325 -24.75 26.99 6.85
CA ALA A 325 -26.02 26.73 6.19
C ALA A 325 -26.30 25.24 6.02
N LEU A 326 -25.30 24.41 5.71
CA LEU A 326 -25.48 22.96 5.60
C LEU A 326 -25.85 22.35 6.95
N TRP A 327 -25.08 22.69 7.98
CA TRP A 327 -25.30 22.15 9.31
C TRP A 327 -26.63 22.58 9.91
N GLN A 328 -27.10 23.81 9.64
CA GLN A 328 -28.45 24.24 10.02
C GLN A 328 -29.53 23.34 9.43
N GLN A 329 -29.41 22.97 8.14
CA GLN A 329 -30.37 22.06 7.50
C GLN A 329 -30.29 20.65 8.07
N ILE A 330 -29.06 20.14 8.28
CA ILE A 330 -28.83 18.84 8.90
C ILE A 330 -29.49 18.82 10.29
N PHE A 331 -29.18 19.75 11.19
CA PHE A 331 -29.73 19.79 12.56
C PHE A 331 -31.25 20.04 12.60
N ALA A 332 -31.80 20.77 11.62
CA ALA A 332 -33.24 20.96 11.48
C ALA A 332 -33.97 19.72 10.93
N ARG A 333 -33.24 18.77 10.32
CA ARG A 333 -33.80 17.62 9.58
C ARG A 333 -34.82 18.06 8.52
N SER A 334 -34.58 19.21 7.91
CA SER A 334 -35.54 19.84 6.99
C SER A 334 -35.63 19.10 5.65
N GLY A 335 -34.54 18.46 5.23
CA GLY A 335 -34.38 17.97 3.86
C GLY A 335 -34.42 19.08 2.80
N GLU A 336 -34.41 20.35 3.21
CA GLU A 336 -34.49 21.48 2.29
C GLU A 336 -33.17 21.66 1.52
N SER A 337 -33.29 21.97 0.23
CA SER A 337 -32.13 22.26 -0.59
C SER A 337 -31.51 23.58 -0.20
N ILE A 338 -30.20 23.58 0.00
CA ILE A 338 -29.42 24.82 0.01
C ILE A 338 -29.33 25.32 -1.44
N ALA A 339 -29.28 26.65 -1.61
CA ALA A 339 -29.06 27.23 -2.93
C ALA A 339 -27.78 26.65 -3.56
N ARG A 340 -27.91 26.11 -4.78
CA ARG A 340 -26.77 25.57 -5.51
C ARG A 340 -25.76 26.70 -5.76
N ARG A 341 -24.48 26.40 -5.48
CA ARG A 341 -23.36 27.25 -5.91
C ARG A 341 -22.79 26.72 -7.22
N THR A 342 -22.29 27.64 -8.04
CA THR A 342 -21.57 27.32 -9.27
C THR A 342 -20.08 27.01 -9.02
N GLN A 343 -19.60 27.21 -7.79
CA GLN A 343 -18.20 26.98 -7.41
C GLN A 343 -18.11 26.02 -6.23
N SER A 344 -17.52 24.84 -6.47
CA SER A 344 -17.31 23.83 -5.45
C SER A 344 -16.21 24.18 -4.44
N PHE A 345 -15.15 24.85 -4.90
CA PHE A 345 -13.95 25.16 -4.09
C PHE A 345 -13.82 26.67 -3.81
N HIS A 346 -14.84 27.26 -3.19
CA HIS A 346 -14.92 28.72 -2.98
C HIS A 346 -14.01 29.27 -1.86
N LEU A 347 -13.40 28.39 -1.04
CA LEU A 347 -12.43 28.78 0.01
C LEU A 347 -10.98 28.80 -0.50
N GLY A 348 -10.76 28.57 -1.80
CA GLY A 348 -9.45 28.45 -2.42
C GLY A 348 -9.09 27.01 -2.78
N ALA A 349 -7.96 26.83 -3.46
CA ALA A 349 -7.38 25.51 -3.68
C ALA A 349 -6.62 25.05 -2.43
N ASN A 350 -6.56 23.73 -2.22
CA ASN A 350 -5.82 23.09 -1.14
C ASN A 350 -6.17 23.59 0.28
N TYR A 351 -7.40 24.07 0.49
CA TYR A 351 -7.89 24.48 1.81
C TYR A 351 -7.95 23.30 2.79
N VAL A 352 -8.53 22.17 2.38
CA VAL A 352 -8.54 20.91 3.13
C VAL A 352 -7.21 20.18 2.94
N ARG A 353 -6.75 20.02 1.70
CA ARG A 353 -5.52 19.28 1.40
C ARG A 353 -4.31 19.83 2.13
N GLY A 354 -4.15 21.15 2.20
CA GLY A 354 -3.03 21.81 2.87
C GLY A 354 -2.98 21.59 4.38
N THR A 355 -4.02 20.98 4.97
CA THR A 355 -4.03 20.55 6.37
C THR A 355 -3.60 19.09 6.56
N LEU A 356 -3.38 18.35 5.47
CA LEU A 356 -2.86 17.00 5.45
C LEU A 356 -1.42 16.98 4.92
N GLN A 357 -0.66 15.94 5.26
CA GLN A 357 0.64 15.67 4.65
C GLN A 357 0.42 14.94 3.32
N ASP A 358 0.08 15.67 2.26
CA ASP A 358 -0.17 15.10 0.91
C ASP A 358 0.83 15.68 -0.12
N SER A 359 1.63 14.81 -0.71
CA SER A 359 2.58 15.13 -1.80
C SER A 359 2.12 14.62 -3.16
N SER A 360 0.94 13.98 -3.27
CA SER A 360 0.50 13.28 -4.48
C SER A 360 0.36 14.17 -5.72
N LEU A 361 0.11 15.48 -5.54
CA LEU A 361 -0.02 16.44 -6.65
C LEU A 361 1.29 17.12 -7.08
N GLN A 362 2.43 16.75 -6.48
CA GLN A 362 3.72 17.32 -6.86
C GLN A 362 4.02 17.05 -8.35
N GLY A 363 4.31 18.10 -9.12
CA GLY A 363 4.49 18.05 -10.58
C GLY A 363 3.22 18.33 -11.40
N LEU A 364 2.03 18.13 -10.83
CA LEU A 364 0.75 18.49 -11.47
C LEU A 364 0.44 19.99 -11.33
N GLU A 365 0.65 20.56 -10.15
CA GLU A 365 0.28 21.95 -9.81
C GLU A 365 1.48 22.92 -9.83
N GLY A 366 2.20 23.09 -10.95
CA GLY A 366 3.29 24.06 -10.96
C GLY A 366 4.13 24.19 -12.22
N ALA A 367 5.23 24.95 -12.11
CA ALA A 367 6.33 25.00 -13.08
C ALA A 367 7.42 23.94 -12.77
N GLU A 368 7.31 23.25 -11.64
CA GLU A 368 8.25 22.22 -11.23
C GLU A 368 8.15 21.00 -12.13
N ALA A 369 9.31 20.40 -12.42
CA ALA A 369 9.38 19.13 -13.14
C ALA A 369 8.70 18.02 -12.31
N PHE A 370 8.29 16.95 -12.98
CA PHE A 370 7.88 15.74 -12.28
C PHE A 370 9.04 15.24 -11.41
N PRO A 371 8.76 14.75 -10.19
CA PRO A 371 9.79 14.12 -9.38
C PRO A 371 10.39 12.93 -10.14
N ALA A 372 11.62 12.57 -9.77
CA ALA A 372 12.28 11.40 -10.34
C ALA A 372 11.41 10.16 -10.14
N MET A 373 11.40 9.29 -11.15
CA MET A 373 10.61 8.06 -11.16
C MET A 373 11.53 6.86 -11.25
N GLU A 374 11.33 5.89 -10.37
CA GLU A 374 12.00 4.60 -10.43
C GLU A 374 11.20 3.68 -11.35
N LYS A 375 11.89 3.06 -12.31
CA LYS A 375 11.34 2.02 -13.18
C LYS A 375 12.27 0.82 -13.17
N LEU A 376 11.69 -0.35 -12.94
CA LEU A 376 12.41 -1.60 -12.83
C LEU A 376 11.77 -2.65 -13.73
N ILE A 377 12.57 -3.26 -14.60
CA ILE A 377 12.16 -4.41 -15.41
C ILE A 377 12.51 -5.72 -14.69
N ILE A 378 11.51 -6.51 -14.31
CA ILE A 378 11.69 -7.83 -13.70
C ILE A 378 11.25 -8.90 -14.71
N PRO A 379 12.20 -9.54 -15.41
CA PRO A 379 11.88 -10.54 -16.42
C PRO A 379 11.24 -11.79 -15.81
N ALA A 380 10.14 -12.26 -16.40
CA ALA A 380 9.57 -13.57 -16.09
C ALA A 380 10.34 -14.70 -16.79
N ARG A 381 9.97 -15.93 -16.47
CA ARG A 381 10.44 -17.13 -17.17
C ARG A 381 10.20 -17.03 -18.67
N GLY A 382 11.19 -17.41 -19.47
CA GLY A 382 11.16 -17.39 -20.93
C GLY A 382 11.39 -16.01 -21.56
N THR A 383 11.54 -14.96 -20.75
CA THR A 383 11.77 -13.61 -21.26
C THR A 383 13.15 -13.52 -21.91
N GLN A 384 13.18 -13.16 -23.19
CA GLN A 384 14.41 -13.01 -23.94
C GLN A 384 15.14 -11.71 -23.56
N ASP A 385 16.47 -11.74 -23.55
CA ASP A 385 17.29 -10.56 -23.25
C ASP A 385 16.94 -9.39 -24.18
N ALA A 386 16.75 -9.66 -25.48
CA ALA A 386 16.34 -8.65 -26.47
C ALA A 386 15.02 -7.95 -26.12
N LYS A 387 14.08 -8.65 -25.45
CA LYS A 387 12.82 -8.03 -25.01
C LYS A 387 13.05 -7.08 -23.84
N VAL A 388 13.97 -7.40 -22.94
CA VAL A 388 14.36 -6.50 -21.84
C VAL A 388 15.07 -5.27 -22.39
N ASP A 389 15.94 -5.43 -23.39
CA ASP A 389 16.59 -4.30 -24.08
C ASP A 389 15.58 -3.41 -24.79
N GLU A 390 14.62 -3.99 -25.52
CA GLU A 390 13.51 -3.27 -26.16
C GLU A 390 12.69 -2.45 -25.15
N LEU A 391 12.32 -3.06 -24.03
CA LEU A 391 11.59 -2.38 -22.95
C LEU A 391 12.41 -1.25 -22.34
N ALA A 392 13.71 -1.47 -22.11
CA ALA A 392 14.60 -0.46 -21.57
C ALA A 392 14.73 0.75 -22.52
N GLY A 393 14.94 0.49 -23.83
CA GLY A 393 14.95 1.53 -24.86
C GLY A 393 13.65 2.34 -24.87
N TYR A 394 12.49 1.66 -24.87
CA TYR A 394 11.19 2.33 -24.81
C TYR A 394 11.06 3.25 -23.59
N LEU A 395 11.39 2.74 -22.39
CA LEU A 395 11.26 3.50 -21.15
C LEU A 395 12.26 4.66 -21.04
N ALA A 396 13.41 4.56 -21.70
CA ALA A 396 14.40 5.63 -21.82
C ALA A 396 14.05 6.67 -22.89
N HIS A 397 12.93 6.49 -23.61
CA HIS A 397 12.56 7.28 -24.78
C HIS A 397 13.66 7.27 -25.86
N ALA A 398 14.22 6.08 -26.10
CA ALA A 398 15.37 5.88 -26.96
C ALA A 398 15.17 4.67 -27.88
N LEU A 399 15.60 4.78 -29.14
CA LEU A 399 15.71 3.63 -30.05
C LEU A 399 17.05 2.94 -29.81
N LEU A 400 17.23 2.39 -28.60
CA LEU A 400 18.43 1.71 -28.17
C LEU A 400 18.13 0.24 -27.91
N ASP A 401 18.92 -0.64 -28.52
CA ASP A 401 18.90 -2.09 -28.27
C ASP A 401 19.93 -2.48 -27.18
N ASP A 402 20.22 -1.56 -26.27
CA ASP A 402 21.19 -1.72 -25.19
C ASP A 402 20.64 -1.07 -23.91
N ARG A 403 20.30 -1.89 -22.93
CA ARG A 403 19.69 -1.42 -21.67
C ARG A 403 20.60 -0.55 -20.81
N ASP A 404 21.93 -0.72 -20.88
CA ASP A 404 22.87 0.09 -20.12
C ASP A 404 22.92 1.52 -20.69
N ALA A 405 22.99 1.65 -22.01
CA ALA A 405 22.87 2.93 -22.70
C ALA A 405 21.49 3.57 -22.46
N ALA A 406 20.42 2.77 -22.49
CA ALA A 406 19.07 3.24 -22.19
C ALA A 406 18.96 3.78 -20.76
N ALA A 407 19.52 3.11 -19.76
CA ALA A 407 19.51 3.59 -18.37
C ALA A 407 20.26 4.92 -18.19
N VAL A 408 21.38 5.12 -18.90
CA VAL A 408 22.10 6.40 -18.89
C VAL A 408 21.21 7.51 -19.46
N GLN A 409 20.56 7.28 -20.60
CA GLN A 409 19.67 8.26 -21.23
C GLN A 409 18.39 8.51 -20.41
N ALA A 410 17.84 7.49 -19.76
CA ALA A 410 16.65 7.61 -18.91
C ALA A 410 16.85 8.65 -17.79
N ARG A 411 18.07 8.80 -17.28
CA ARG A 411 18.40 9.81 -16.25
C ARG A 411 18.25 11.25 -16.73
N ASP A 412 18.47 11.52 -18.02
CA ASP A 412 18.23 12.84 -18.61
C ASP A 412 16.74 13.23 -18.57
N HIS A 413 15.87 12.22 -18.45
CA HIS A 413 14.42 12.34 -18.31
C HIS A 413 13.94 12.18 -16.86
N GLY A 414 14.85 12.14 -15.87
CA GLY A 414 14.50 11.93 -14.47
C GLY A 414 13.93 10.55 -14.18
N ILE A 415 14.34 9.53 -14.93
CA ILE A 415 13.96 8.14 -14.73
C ILE A 415 15.18 7.37 -14.21
N ASP A 416 15.04 6.75 -13.06
CA ASP A 416 16.00 5.76 -12.56
C ASP A 416 15.58 4.39 -13.08
N LEU A 417 16.15 4.00 -14.21
CA LEU A 417 15.82 2.76 -14.92
C LEU A 417 16.80 1.65 -14.52
N THR A 418 16.26 0.55 -14.01
CA THR A 418 17.02 -0.62 -13.60
C THR A 418 16.33 -1.92 -14.04
N TRP A 419 17.00 -3.06 -13.88
CA TRP A 419 16.45 -4.38 -14.17
C TRP A 419 16.86 -5.42 -13.13
N GLY A 420 15.97 -6.37 -12.88
CA GLY A 420 16.26 -7.56 -12.09
C GLY A 420 17.10 -8.56 -12.91
N PRO A 421 17.75 -9.51 -12.24
CA PRO A 421 18.45 -10.58 -12.92
C PRO A 421 17.43 -11.50 -13.62
N PRO A 422 17.69 -11.95 -14.86
CA PRO A 422 16.83 -12.94 -15.51
C PRO A 422 16.82 -14.26 -14.74
N PRO A 423 15.75 -15.07 -14.87
CA PRO A 423 15.75 -16.44 -14.38
C PRO A 423 17.00 -17.20 -14.86
N LEU A 424 17.58 -18.01 -13.98
CA LEU A 424 18.79 -18.77 -14.27
C LEU A 424 18.49 -19.83 -15.33
N LYS A 425 19.14 -19.69 -16.49
CA LYS A 425 19.10 -20.66 -17.60
C LYS A 425 20.32 -21.60 -17.59
N PRO A 426 20.24 -22.80 -18.21
CA PRO A 426 21.42 -23.63 -18.44
C PRO A 426 22.51 -22.85 -19.21
N GLY A 427 23.76 -22.91 -18.72
CA GLY A 427 24.87 -22.10 -19.24
C GLY A 427 24.88 -20.64 -18.79
N GLY A 428 23.85 -20.20 -18.06
CA GLY A 428 23.69 -18.83 -17.58
C GLY A 428 24.42 -18.55 -16.26
N LYS A 429 24.54 -17.25 -15.97
CA LYS A 429 25.00 -16.72 -14.68
C LYS A 429 23.87 -15.94 -14.03
N TRP A 430 23.70 -16.12 -12.73
CA TRP A 430 22.84 -15.32 -11.88
C TRP A 430 23.68 -14.72 -10.75
N GLU A 431 23.44 -13.47 -10.41
CA GLU A 431 24.20 -12.79 -9.36
C GLU A 431 23.28 -11.95 -8.49
N TRP A 432 23.38 -12.13 -7.18
CA TRP A 432 22.84 -11.21 -6.19
C TRP A 432 23.97 -10.40 -5.58
N ASN A 433 23.77 -9.09 -5.51
CA ASN A 433 24.63 -8.15 -4.81
C ASN A 433 23.80 -6.90 -4.44
N ARG A 434 24.39 -5.99 -3.66
CA ARG A 434 23.73 -4.74 -3.22
C ARG A 434 23.32 -3.78 -4.35
N SER A 435 23.94 -3.90 -5.54
CA SER A 435 23.63 -3.07 -6.70
C SER A 435 22.54 -3.65 -7.59
N LEU A 436 22.02 -4.84 -7.24
CA LEU A 436 20.85 -5.39 -7.89
C LEU A 436 19.66 -4.46 -7.67
N ALA A 437 18.76 -4.37 -8.62
CA ALA A 437 17.48 -3.70 -8.43
C ALA A 437 16.53 -4.58 -7.62
N LEU A 438 15.91 -4.01 -6.58
CA LEU A 438 15.12 -4.74 -5.58
C LEU A 438 15.82 -6.01 -5.07
N PRO A 439 17.01 -5.87 -4.47
CA PRO A 439 17.74 -7.02 -3.96
C PRO A 439 16.93 -7.79 -2.90
N GLU A 440 16.01 -7.13 -2.20
CA GLU A 440 15.09 -7.74 -1.24
C GLU A 440 14.08 -8.72 -1.86
N LEU A 441 13.78 -8.61 -3.15
CA LEU A 441 12.83 -9.51 -3.82
C LEU A 441 13.25 -10.98 -3.72
N PHE A 442 14.56 -11.22 -3.72
CA PHE A 442 15.15 -12.55 -3.70
C PHE A 442 15.50 -13.02 -2.30
N LEU A 443 15.25 -12.21 -1.26
CA LEU A 443 15.73 -12.43 0.10
C LEU A 443 14.58 -12.56 1.09
N THR A 444 14.53 -13.67 1.81
CA THR A 444 13.63 -13.89 2.94
C THR A 444 14.42 -14.06 4.22
N GLY A 445 13.99 -13.37 5.29
CA GLY A 445 14.66 -13.46 6.60
C GLY A 445 15.88 -12.55 6.74
N PHE A 446 16.07 -11.59 5.85
CA PHE A 446 17.11 -10.56 5.93
C PHE A 446 16.55 -9.22 6.45
N HIS A 447 17.43 -8.36 6.95
CA HIS A 447 17.17 -6.93 7.17
C HIS A 447 17.24 -6.18 5.83
N PRO A 448 16.75 -4.92 5.77
CA PRO A 448 16.94 -4.08 4.58
C PRO A 448 18.40 -4.04 4.14
N VAL A 449 18.62 -4.10 2.82
CA VAL A 449 19.96 -4.12 2.23
C VAL A 449 20.68 -2.81 2.52
N GLU A 450 21.90 -2.93 3.04
CA GLU A 450 22.77 -1.81 3.37
C GLU A 450 23.89 -1.67 2.33
N GLU A 451 24.70 -0.61 2.49
CA GLU A 451 25.90 -0.45 1.69
C GLU A 451 26.79 -1.69 1.77
N ALA A 452 27.02 -2.31 2.93
CA ALA A 452 27.90 -3.47 2.97
C ALA A 452 27.26 -4.78 2.43
N GLY A 453 25.94 -4.89 2.37
CA GLY A 453 25.22 -6.12 2.03
C GLY A 453 23.93 -6.27 2.83
N ALA A 454 23.40 -7.48 2.93
CA ALA A 454 22.17 -7.78 3.67
C ALA A 454 22.47 -8.60 4.94
N TRP A 455 22.17 -8.04 6.11
CA TRP A 455 22.26 -8.77 7.38
C TRP A 455 21.11 -9.76 7.54
N SER A 456 21.38 -10.94 8.11
CA SER A 456 20.37 -11.88 8.56
C SER A 456 19.50 -11.26 9.67
N LYS A 457 18.18 -11.39 9.55
CA LYS A 457 17.18 -10.99 10.56
C LYS A 457 16.72 -12.15 11.43
N SER A 458 16.98 -13.38 11.00
CA SER A 458 16.64 -14.59 11.74
C SER A 458 17.76 -15.62 11.64
N PRO A 459 17.78 -16.66 12.51
CA PRO A 459 18.72 -17.77 12.42
C PRO A 459 18.68 -18.50 11.07
N MET A 460 17.58 -18.38 10.33
CA MET A 460 17.42 -18.97 9.00
C MET A 460 17.04 -17.88 7.99
N CYS A 461 17.85 -17.71 6.96
CA CYS A 461 17.53 -16.85 5.83
C CYS A 461 17.43 -17.70 4.57
N SER A 462 16.63 -17.26 3.61
CA SER A 462 16.47 -17.94 2.32
C SER A 462 16.70 -16.97 1.17
N ILE A 463 17.35 -17.45 0.12
CA ILE A 463 17.60 -16.74 -1.12
C ILE A 463 16.91 -17.53 -2.22
N ARG A 464 16.04 -16.88 -2.98
CA ARG A 464 15.27 -17.49 -4.07
C ARG A 464 15.86 -17.09 -5.41
N ILE A 465 16.12 -18.08 -6.26
CA ILE A 465 16.64 -17.87 -7.62
C ILE A 465 15.65 -18.48 -8.60
N PRO A 466 14.93 -17.67 -9.39
CA PRO A 466 14.01 -18.20 -10.40
C PRO A 466 14.78 -18.98 -11.48
N LEU A 467 14.20 -20.07 -11.99
CA LEU A 467 14.82 -20.93 -13.00
C LEU A 467 14.08 -20.83 -14.34
N ASP A 468 14.84 -20.66 -15.42
CA ASP A 468 14.26 -20.48 -16.76
C ASP A 468 13.75 -21.81 -17.36
N SER A 469 14.31 -22.93 -16.92
CA SER A 469 14.01 -24.27 -17.44
C SER A 469 13.78 -25.26 -16.30
N THR A 470 12.91 -26.25 -16.52
CA THR A 470 12.72 -27.38 -15.59
C THR A 470 13.70 -28.52 -15.86
N GLU A 471 14.54 -28.37 -16.89
CA GLU A 471 15.63 -29.30 -17.19
C GLU A 471 16.58 -29.46 -16.00
N SER A 472 17.32 -30.56 -16.00
CA SER A 472 18.33 -30.78 -14.98
C SER A 472 19.52 -29.85 -15.18
N ILE A 473 19.78 -28.98 -14.21
CA ILE A 473 20.91 -28.04 -14.21
C ILE A 473 21.84 -28.40 -13.04
N GLU A 474 23.13 -28.56 -13.31
CA GLU A 474 24.16 -28.49 -12.26
C GLU A 474 24.45 -27.02 -12.00
N VAL A 475 24.28 -26.57 -10.77
CA VAL A 475 24.61 -25.20 -10.36
C VAL A 475 25.87 -25.18 -9.50
N ASP A 476 26.77 -24.23 -9.79
CA ASP A 476 27.96 -23.90 -9.02
C ASP A 476 27.75 -22.54 -8.36
N CYS A 477 27.75 -22.52 -7.03
CA CYS A 477 27.42 -21.34 -6.23
C CYS A 477 28.65 -20.86 -5.47
N GLU A 478 28.88 -19.54 -5.46
CA GLU A 478 29.85 -18.87 -4.59
C GLU A 478 29.15 -17.75 -3.81
N ALA A 479 29.18 -17.81 -2.48
CA ALA A 479 28.68 -16.76 -1.61
C ALA A 479 29.84 -16.07 -0.87
N ASP A 480 29.82 -14.75 -0.85
CA ASP A 480 30.69 -13.91 -0.03
C ASP A 480 29.89 -13.41 1.17
N ILE A 481 30.33 -13.79 2.36
CA ILE A 481 29.62 -13.57 3.62
C ILE A 481 30.57 -13.10 4.73
N SER A 482 30.06 -12.30 5.66
CA SER A 482 30.76 -11.99 6.91
C SER A 482 29.89 -12.37 8.10
N LEU A 483 30.50 -12.69 9.22
CA LEU A 483 29.78 -12.83 10.48
C LEU A 483 29.74 -11.54 11.27
N PHE A 484 28.69 -11.38 12.06
CA PHE A 484 28.67 -10.34 13.08
C PHE A 484 29.77 -10.62 14.12
N SER A 485 30.65 -9.64 14.36
CA SER A 485 31.80 -9.82 15.25
C SER A 485 31.40 -10.18 16.68
N GLY A 486 30.22 -9.73 17.12
CA GLY A 486 29.68 -9.98 18.45
C GLY A 486 29.33 -11.44 18.75
N ILE A 487 29.25 -12.32 17.75
CA ILE A 487 28.95 -13.75 17.96
C ILE A 487 30.18 -14.65 17.82
N LEU A 488 31.35 -14.13 17.43
CA LEU A 488 32.51 -14.97 17.09
C LEU A 488 33.03 -15.81 18.26
N ASP A 489 33.01 -15.26 19.48
CA ASP A 489 33.45 -15.97 20.70
C ASP A 489 32.51 -17.14 21.06
N LEU A 490 31.31 -17.20 20.47
CA LEU A 490 30.37 -18.29 20.62
C LEU A 490 30.62 -19.45 19.64
N SER A 491 31.69 -19.37 18.84
CA SER A 491 32.02 -20.35 17.78
C SER A 491 30.84 -20.61 16.85
N PRO A 492 30.31 -19.58 16.19
CA PRO A 492 29.14 -19.69 15.34
C PRO A 492 29.43 -20.59 14.13
N ALA A 493 28.39 -21.28 13.68
CA ALA A 493 28.44 -22.17 12.53
C ALA A 493 27.41 -21.72 11.50
N LEU A 494 27.76 -21.87 10.22
CA LEU A 494 26.84 -21.67 9.12
C LEU A 494 26.56 -22.99 8.42
N LEU A 495 25.30 -23.25 8.14
CA LEU A 495 24.86 -24.39 7.34
C LEU A 495 24.11 -23.87 6.12
N VAL A 496 24.59 -24.21 4.94
CA VAL A 496 23.93 -23.89 3.67
C VAL A 496 23.15 -25.11 3.20
N LYS A 497 21.86 -24.92 2.93
CA LYS A 497 20.97 -25.92 2.35
C LYS A 497 20.51 -25.46 0.98
N ALA A 498 20.52 -26.36 0.01
CA ALA A 498 19.94 -26.19 -1.31
C ALA A 498 18.64 -27.01 -1.36
N ASN A 499 17.50 -26.34 -1.55
CA ASN A 499 16.17 -26.99 -1.58
C ASN A 499 15.97 -27.96 -0.38
N GLY A 500 16.32 -27.50 0.82
CA GLY A 500 16.23 -28.26 2.07
C GLY A 500 17.36 -29.28 2.33
N LYS A 501 18.27 -29.53 1.37
CA LYS A 501 19.38 -30.48 1.54
C LYS A 501 20.69 -29.76 1.90
N PRO A 502 21.42 -30.18 2.95
CA PRO A 502 22.74 -29.62 3.27
C PRO A 502 23.74 -29.76 2.10
N VAL A 503 24.41 -28.67 1.74
CA VAL A 503 25.39 -28.64 0.62
C VAL A 503 26.73 -28.01 0.99
N ALA A 504 26.76 -27.14 1.99
CA ALA A 504 28.00 -26.61 2.55
C ALA A 504 27.82 -26.31 4.04
N ALA A 505 28.92 -26.34 4.78
CA ALA A 505 28.96 -25.91 6.16
C ALA A 505 30.27 -25.16 6.42
N LEU A 506 30.20 -24.14 7.27
CA LEU A 506 31.35 -23.40 7.76
C LEU A 506 31.44 -23.63 9.27
N LEU A 507 32.46 -24.38 9.69
CA LEU A 507 32.74 -24.71 11.09
C LEU A 507 34.07 -24.04 11.47
N GLN A 508 34.11 -23.42 12.66
CA GLN A 508 35.28 -22.73 13.23
C GLN A 508 35.80 -21.56 12.42
N LEU A 509 35.42 -20.35 12.83
CA LEU A 509 35.76 -19.11 12.13
C LEU A 509 36.94 -18.43 12.82
N GLY A 510 38.07 -18.36 12.11
CA GLY A 510 39.29 -17.70 12.57
C GLY A 510 39.24 -16.19 12.34
N ALA A 511 39.71 -15.42 13.34
CA ALA A 511 39.97 -13.98 13.41
C ALA A 511 38.89 -12.99 12.87
N GLN A 512 38.65 -11.93 13.67
CA GLN A 512 37.67 -10.88 13.38
C GLN A 512 37.84 -10.24 11.98
N GLY A 513 36.73 -10.06 11.26
CA GLY A 513 36.62 -9.16 10.10
C GLY A 513 37.03 -9.74 8.74
N ALA A 514 37.34 -11.03 8.64
CA ALA A 514 37.57 -11.67 7.34
C ALA A 514 36.24 -11.99 6.65
N GLY A 515 36.05 -11.54 5.41
CA GLY A 515 35.01 -12.08 4.54
C GLY A 515 35.31 -13.55 4.25
N HIS A 516 34.27 -14.39 4.28
CA HIS A 516 34.35 -15.81 4.03
C HIS A 516 33.69 -16.14 2.69
N LYS A 517 34.38 -16.94 1.87
CA LYS A 517 33.84 -17.47 0.62
C LYS A 517 33.37 -18.89 0.81
N LEU A 518 32.09 -19.13 0.57
CA LEU A 518 31.49 -20.45 0.53
C LEU A 518 31.25 -20.86 -0.91
N ARG A 519 31.67 -22.08 -1.27
CA ARG A 519 31.43 -22.64 -2.59
C ARG A 519 30.79 -24.03 -2.49
N TRP A 520 29.77 -24.28 -3.29
CA TRP A 520 29.11 -25.58 -3.35
C TRP A 520 28.54 -25.85 -4.74
N LYS A 521 28.28 -27.13 -5.01
CA LYS A 521 27.60 -27.58 -6.22
C LYS A 521 26.35 -28.36 -5.85
N THR A 522 25.29 -28.20 -6.63
CA THR A 522 24.08 -29.00 -6.49
C THR A 522 23.45 -29.25 -7.85
N GLN A 523 22.75 -30.38 -7.97
CA GLN A 523 21.94 -30.69 -9.15
C GLN A 523 20.48 -30.36 -8.84
N ILE A 524 19.84 -29.64 -9.75
CA ILE A 524 18.44 -29.20 -9.65
C ILE A 524 17.70 -29.76 -10.84
N SER A 525 16.53 -30.36 -10.63
CA SER A 525 15.69 -30.89 -11.69
C SER A 525 14.23 -30.77 -11.31
N GLY A 526 13.38 -30.37 -12.27
CA GLY A 526 11.93 -30.35 -12.11
C GLY A 526 11.39 -29.29 -11.15
N LEU A 527 12.19 -28.30 -10.75
CA LEU A 527 11.77 -27.20 -9.88
C LEU A 527 11.69 -25.89 -10.66
N PRO A 528 10.73 -25.01 -10.34
CA PRO A 528 10.63 -23.67 -10.94
C PRO A 528 11.65 -22.68 -10.37
N GLU A 529 12.25 -23.01 -9.23
CA GLU A 529 13.15 -22.14 -8.50
C GLU A 529 14.24 -22.93 -7.77
N TYR A 530 15.31 -22.23 -7.44
CA TYR A 530 16.39 -22.71 -6.60
C TYR A 530 16.43 -21.91 -5.30
N ILE A 531 16.13 -22.59 -4.18
CA ILE A 531 16.14 -21.99 -2.86
C ILE A 531 17.45 -22.35 -2.15
N ILE A 532 18.20 -21.33 -1.74
CA ILE A 532 19.37 -21.45 -0.88
C ILE A 532 18.98 -20.98 0.50
N GLN A 533 19.00 -21.86 1.49
CA GLN A 533 18.80 -21.50 2.89
C GLN A 533 20.15 -21.42 3.60
N ILE A 534 20.39 -20.34 4.33
CA ILE A 534 21.59 -20.15 5.15
C ILE A 534 21.13 -20.09 6.60
N GLU A 535 21.57 -21.06 7.39
CA GLU A 535 21.30 -21.15 8.82
C GLU A 535 22.53 -20.72 9.61
N CYS A 536 22.36 -19.79 10.54
CA CYS A 536 23.39 -19.38 11.49
C CYS A 536 23.01 -19.84 12.89
N SER A 537 23.93 -20.53 13.56
CA SER A 537 23.67 -21.09 14.89
C SER A 537 23.51 -20.03 15.98
N HIS A 538 23.98 -18.80 15.74
CA HIS A 538 23.93 -17.71 16.69
C HIS A 538 23.59 -16.38 16.00
N SER A 539 22.91 -15.51 16.72
CA SER A 539 22.70 -14.11 16.38
C SER A 539 22.79 -13.30 17.67
N ALA A 540 23.16 -12.03 17.56
CA ALA A 540 23.14 -11.12 18.69
C ALA A 540 22.80 -9.69 18.26
N ARG A 541 22.31 -8.90 19.22
CA ARG A 541 22.08 -7.47 19.02
C ARG A 541 23.31 -6.68 19.42
N PRO A 542 23.81 -5.76 18.58
CA PRO A 542 24.91 -4.88 18.94
C PRO A 542 24.68 -4.11 20.24
N CYS A 543 23.42 -3.71 20.53
CA CYS A 543 23.08 -2.99 21.74
C CYS A 543 23.24 -3.81 23.02
N ASP A 544 22.92 -5.10 22.97
CA ASP A 544 22.98 -5.99 24.14
C ASP A 544 24.44 -6.28 24.54
N GLN A 545 25.37 -6.07 23.61
CA GLN A 545 26.81 -6.23 23.82
C GLN A 545 27.55 -4.90 24.04
N GLY A 546 26.84 -3.77 24.05
CA GLY A 546 27.45 -2.45 24.20
C GLY A 546 28.31 -2.00 23.01
N ILE A 547 28.13 -2.60 21.82
CA ILE A 547 28.90 -2.28 20.61
C ILE A 547 28.33 -1.03 19.92
N ALA A 548 27.00 -0.97 19.75
CA ALA A 548 26.30 0.12 19.06
C ALA A 548 24.83 0.18 19.52
N PRO A 549 24.10 1.30 19.34
CA PRO A 549 22.68 1.39 19.71
C PRO A 549 21.73 0.58 18.80
N ASP A 550 22.28 -0.15 17.82
CA ASP A 550 21.52 -0.97 16.88
C ASP A 550 20.82 -2.14 17.62
N LYS A 551 19.50 -2.21 17.44
CA LYS A 551 18.60 -3.19 18.09
C LYS A 551 18.31 -4.40 17.22
N ARG A 552 18.83 -4.45 16.00
CA ARG A 552 18.68 -5.58 15.09
C ARG A 552 19.42 -6.78 15.63
N ASP A 553 18.81 -7.95 15.46
CA ASP A 553 19.49 -9.21 15.71
C ASP A 553 20.32 -9.58 14.48
N LEU A 554 21.63 -9.73 14.63
CA LEU A 554 22.60 -9.90 13.55
C LEU A 554 23.35 -11.22 13.72
N GLY A 555 23.35 -12.05 12.66
CA GLY A 555 24.10 -13.30 12.59
C GLY A 555 25.21 -13.21 11.54
N PHE A 556 24.81 -13.18 10.27
CA PHE A 556 25.72 -13.05 9.14
C PHE A 556 25.25 -11.97 8.15
N MET A 557 26.16 -11.43 7.36
CA MET A 557 25.89 -10.54 6.23
C MET A 557 26.17 -11.28 4.94
N LEU A 558 25.24 -11.24 4.00
CA LEU A 558 25.47 -11.62 2.61
C LEU A 558 25.95 -10.38 1.83
N HIS A 559 27.18 -10.43 1.33
CA HIS A 559 27.74 -9.38 0.48
C HIS A 559 27.40 -9.61 -0.99
N LYS A 560 27.55 -10.88 -1.43
CA LYS A 560 27.38 -11.29 -2.81
C LYS A 560 27.05 -12.78 -2.89
N LEU A 561 26.22 -13.17 -3.86
CA LEU A 561 26.01 -14.56 -4.26
C LEU A 561 26.12 -14.64 -5.78
N SER A 562 26.99 -15.52 -6.28
CA SER A 562 27.10 -15.83 -7.70
C SER A 562 26.69 -17.27 -7.94
N VAL A 563 25.86 -17.52 -8.95
CA VAL A 563 25.40 -18.86 -9.33
C VAL A 563 25.61 -19.04 -10.82
N HIS A 564 26.29 -20.13 -11.19
CA HIS A 564 26.49 -20.52 -12.58
C HIS A 564 25.74 -21.83 -12.84
N GLY A 565 24.84 -21.83 -13.82
CA GLY A 565 24.16 -23.03 -14.26
C GLY A 565 24.92 -23.69 -15.41
N SER A 566 25.12 -25.00 -15.35
CA SER A 566 25.61 -25.83 -16.45
C SER A 566 24.64 -26.98 -16.70
N LEU A 567 24.56 -27.46 -17.95
CA LEU A 567 23.78 -28.65 -18.25
C LEU A 567 24.33 -29.83 -17.43
N ALA A 568 23.43 -30.55 -16.74
CA ALA A 568 23.82 -31.77 -16.04
C ALA A 568 24.21 -32.82 -17.09
N THR A 569 25.43 -33.35 -16.96
CA THR A 569 25.97 -34.41 -17.83
C THR A 569 25.41 -35.78 -17.49
#